data_AF-A0A2M6ZQE1-F1
#
_entry.id   AF-A0A2M6ZQE1-F1
#
_cell.length_a   1.000
_cell.length_b   1.000
_cell.length_c   1.000
_cell.angle_alpha   90.00
_cell.angle_beta   90.00
_cell.angle_gamma   90.00
#
_symmetry.space_group_name_H-M   'P 1'
#
loop_
_entity.id
_entity.type
_entity.pdbx_description
1 polymer ?
#
loop_
_entity_poly.entity_id
_entity_poly.type
_entity_poly.pdbx_seq_one_letter_code
_entity_poly.pdbx_strand_id
1 'polypeptide(L)' 'MLKIQAPAKVNLVLKVLGRRADGFHDLFMVMERLSLYDDIALEQIASG' A
#
# COMPACT_ATOMS: atom_id res chain seq x y z
N MET A 1 -19.97 -1.08 -14.31
CA MET A 1 -19.38 -1.01 -12.96
C MET A 1 -18.30 -2.07 -12.82
N LEU A 2 -17.05 -1.67 -12.57
CA LEU A 2 -15.92 -2.56 -12.31
C LEU A 2 -15.71 -2.66 -10.79
N LYS A 3 -15.51 -3.87 -10.25
CA LYS A 3 -15.16 -4.08 -8.85
C LYS A 3 -13.73 -4.58 -8.74
N ILE A 4 -12.94 -3.99 -7.84
CA ILE A 4 -11.54 -4.34 -7.61
C ILE A 4 -11.31 -4.44 -6.10
N GLN A 5 -10.53 -5.42 -5.67
CA GLN A 5 -10.10 -5.56 -4.29
C GLN A 5 -8.76 -4.87 -4.08
N ALA A 6 -8.66 -4.02 -3.05
CA ALA A 6 -7.43 -3.40 -2.60
C ALA A 6 -6.91 -4.13 -1.34
N PRO A 7 -5.96 -5.07 -1.47
CA PRO A 7 -5.49 -5.86 -0.33
C PRO A 7 -4.73 -5.01 0.69
N ALA A 8 -4.98 -5.30 1.96
CA ALA A 8 -4.16 -4.83 3.06
C ALA A 8 -2.77 -5.49 3.04
N LYS A 9 -1.80 -4.83 3.66
CA LYS A 9 -0.45 -5.37 3.90
C LYS A 9 -0.05 -5.20 5.35
N VAL A 10 0.84 -6.07 5.80
CA VAL A 10 1.58 -5.92 7.06
C VAL A 10 3.08 -5.98 6.80
N ASN A 11 3.86 -5.32 7.66
CA ASN A 11 5.31 -5.47 7.66
C ASN A 11 5.66 -6.57 8.67
N LEU A 12 6.04 -7.76 8.21
CA LEU A 12 6.48 -8.85 9.10
C LEU A 12 7.82 -8.51 9.76
N VAL A 13 8.67 -7.77 9.03
CA VAL A 13 9.89 -7.17 9.54
C VAL A 13 9.90 -5.70 9.14
N LEU A 14 10.27 -4.83 10.07
CA LEU A 14 10.57 -3.43 9.79
C LEU A 14 11.80 -3.01 10.60
N LYS A 15 12.80 -2.49 9.90
CA LYS A 15 14.00 -1.90 10.50
C LYS A 15 14.25 -0.52 9.91
N VAL A 16 14.41 0.46 10.79
CA VAL A 16 14.91 1.78 10.43
C VAL A 16 16.44 1.70 10.40
N LEU A 17 17.04 1.98 9.25
CA LEU A 17 18.48 1.91 9.05
C LEU A 17 19.18 3.23 9.37
N GLY A 18 18.51 4.35 9.15
CA GLY A 18 19.04 5.67 9.42
C GLY A 18 18.15 6.77 8.86
N ARG A 19 18.45 8.01 9.22
CA ARG A 19 17.79 9.21 8.68
C ARG A 19 18.66 9.83 7.60
N ARG A 20 18.05 10.17 6.47
CA ARG A 20 18.66 10.83 5.31
C ARG A 20 18.72 12.35 5.52
N ALA A 21 19.55 13.01 4.72
CA ALA A 21 19.71 14.47 4.75
C ALA A 21 18.43 15.23 4.34
N ASP A 22 17.54 14.61 3.57
CA ASP A 22 16.24 15.17 3.16
C ASP A 22 15.13 14.95 4.19
N GLY A 23 15.44 14.37 5.35
CA GLY A 23 14.51 14.18 6.46
C GLY A 23 13.77 12.84 6.46
N PHE A 24 13.90 12.02 5.42
CA PHE A 24 13.31 10.67 5.35
C PHE A 24 14.20 9.62 6.04
N HIS A 25 13.70 8.38 6.13
CA HIS A 25 14.47 7.25 6.67
C HIS A 25 14.71 6.17 5.62
N ASP A 26 15.91 5.60 5.62
CA ASP A 26 16.17 4.35 4.93
C ASP A 26 15.59 3.20 5.75
N LEU A 27 14.81 2.34 5.10
CA LEU A 27 14.10 1.23 5.73
C LEU A 27 14.49 -0.09 5.07
N PHE A 28 14.61 -1.13 5.89
CA PHE A 28 14.57 -2.52 5.43
C PHE A 28 13.28 -3.16 5.93
N MET A 29 12.51 -3.79 5.04
CA MET A 29 11.24 -4.41 5.40
C MET A 29 11.00 -5.70 4.63
N VAL A 30 10.25 -6.61 5.25
CA VAL A 30 9.57 -7.75 4.59
C VAL A 30 8.08 -7.49 4.71
N MET A 31 7.40 -7.32 3.57
CA MET A 31 5.96 -7.07 3.52
C MET A 31 5.23 -8.33 3.06
N GLU A 32 4.07 -8.58 3.66
CA GLU A 32 3.17 -9.65 3.25
C GLU A 32 1.79 -9.09 2.93
N ARG A 33 1.16 -9.66 1.90
CA ARG A 33 -0.20 -9.30 1.48
C ARG A 33 -1.20 -10.13 2.30
N LEU A 34 -2.25 -9.49 2.78
CA LEU A 34 -3.33 -10.17 3.48
C LEU A 34 -4.51 -10.44 2.56
N SER A 35 -5.31 -11.45 2.92
CA SER A 35 -6.63 -11.69 2.33
C SER A 35 -7.75 -10.83 2.95
N LEU A 36 -7.38 -9.67 3.46
CA LEU A 36 -8.28 -8.62 3.94
C LEU A 36 -8.20 -7.47 2.94
N TYR A 37 -9.35 -6.95 2.50
CA TYR A 37 -9.42 -6.02 1.38
C TYR A 37 -10.43 -4.91 1.64
N ASP A 38 -10.16 -3.74 1.08
CA ASP A 38 -11.21 -2.79 0.74
C ASP A 38 -11.79 -3.15 -0.64
N ASP A 39 -13.11 -3.06 -0.80
CA ASP A 39 -13.78 -3.24 -2.10
C ASP A 39 -13.99 -1.88 -2.78
N ILE A 40 -13.37 -1.70 -3.95
CA ILE A 40 -13.48 -0.48 -4.75
C ILE A 40 -14.41 -0.74 -5.94
N ALA A 41 -15.46 0.07 -6.06
CA ALA A 41 -16.36 0.08 -7.21
C ALA A 41 -16.08 1.31 -8.09
N LEU A 42 -15.92 1.08 -9.38
CA LEU A 42 -15.68 2.11 -10.39
C LEU A 42 -16.82 2.13 -11.40
N GLU A 43 -17.30 3.32 -11.72
CA GLU A 43 -18.18 3.58 -12.86
C GLU A 43 -17.51 4.50 -13.87
N GLN A 44 -17.74 4.20 -15.14
CA GLN A 44 -17.26 5.03 -16.23
C GLN A 44 -18.18 6.24 -16.38
N ILE A 45 -17.60 7.43 -16.47
CA ILE A 45 -18.30 8.67 -16.82
C ILE A 45 -17.97 9.08 -18.27
N ALA A 46 -18.81 9.92 -18.87
CA ALA A 46 -18.68 10.32 -20.28
C ALA A 46 -17.44 11.20 -20.56
N SER A 47 -17.04 12.02 -19.59
CA SER A 47 -15.85 12.89 -19.68
C SER A 47 -15.40 13.31 -18.27
N GLY A 48 -14.09 13.54 -18.09
CA GLY A 48 -13.48 14.03 -16.85
C GLY A 48 -12.87 15.42 -17.01
#